data_AF-A0AAV0XU75-F1
#
_entry.id   AF-A0AAV0XU75-F1
#
_cell.length_a   1.000
_cell.length_b   1.000
_cell.length_c   1.000
_cell.angle_alpha   90.00
_cell.angle_beta   90.00
_cell.angle_gamma   90.00
#
_symmetry.space_group_name_H-M   'P 1'
#
loop_
_entity.id
_entity.type
_entity.pdbx_description
1 polymer ?
#
loop_
_entity_poly.entity_id
_entity_poly.type
_entity_poly.pdbx_seq_one_letter_code
_entity_poly.pdbx_strand_id
1 'polypeptide(L)'
;MPISKPPHRVPIKVKEKLKEELSRLTELGIISKINEPTSWVNKIVIVEKQNGSIRICLDPKDLNMAIKKEYFSLPTLNDLSAELGGSKIFSFLDLKDGFFHIPLDKKSSEYCTFSTI
;
A
#
# COMPACT_ATOMS: atom_id res chain seq x y z
N MET A 1 15.43 0.69 14.74
CA MET A 1 16.25 -0.52 14.52
C MET A 1 15.99 -1.00 13.10
N PRO A 2 17.01 -1.42 12.34
CA PRO A 2 16.83 -2.02 11.02
C PRO A 2 16.10 -3.36 11.15
N ILE A 3 15.19 -3.66 10.21
CA ILE A 3 14.42 -4.92 10.17
C ILE A 3 14.52 -5.48 8.76
N SER A 4 15.16 -6.64 8.62
CA SER A 4 15.23 -7.38 7.37
C SER A 4 14.53 -8.72 7.53
N LYS A 5 13.43 -8.92 6.79
CA LYS A 5 12.69 -10.17 6.77
C LYS A 5 12.95 -10.89 5.45
N PRO A 6 13.13 -12.22 5.46
CA PRO A 6 13.21 -12.98 4.22
C PRO A 6 11.87 -12.94 3.48
N PRO A 7 11.89 -13.05 2.13
CA PRO A 7 10.68 -13.10 1.34
C PRO A 7 9.84 -14.34 1.68
N HIS A 8 8.51 -14.19 1.62
CA HIS A 8 7.62 -15.34 1.75
C HIS A 8 7.72 -16.25 0.52
N ARG A 9 7.56 -17.56 0.74
CA ARG A 9 7.43 -18.50 -0.37
C ARG A 9 6.15 -18.20 -1.14
N VAL A 10 6.30 -17.87 -2.42
CA VAL A 10 5.18 -17.67 -3.34
C VAL A 10 4.84 -18.99 -4.03
N PRO A 11 3.58 -19.47 -3.96
CA PRO A 11 3.14 -20.66 -4.68
C PRO A 11 3.39 -20.53 -6.19
N ILE A 12 3.81 -21.61 -6.85
CA ILE A 12 4.17 -21.62 -8.28
C ILE A 12 3.04 -21.04 -9.15
N LYS A 13 1.78 -21.39 -8.84
CA LYS A 13 0.59 -20.91 -9.56
C LYS A 13 0.43 -19.39 -9.56
N VAL A 14 0.98 -18.70 -8.56
CA VAL A 14 0.84 -17.25 -8.36
C VAL A 14 2.06 -16.48 -8.88
N LYS A 15 3.18 -17.15 -9.15
CA LYS A 15 4.44 -16.50 -9.53
C LYS A 15 4.33 -15.65 -10.79
N GLU A 16 3.68 -16.15 -11.84
CA GLU A 16 3.54 -15.41 -13.09
C GLU A 16 2.65 -14.17 -12.90
N LYS A 17 1.48 -14.33 -12.25
CA LYS A 17 0.62 -13.19 -11.87
C LYS A 17 1.36 -12.15 -11.01
N LEU A 18 2.22 -12.61 -10.10
CA LEU A 18 3.05 -11.73 -9.28
C LEU A 18 4.02 -10.91 -10.13
N LYS A 19 4.73 -11.54 -11.06
CA LYS A 19 5.64 -10.84 -11.98
C LYS A 19 4.90 -9.81 -12.82
N GLU A 20 3.75 -10.18 -13.39
CA GLU A 20 2.92 -9.28 -14.19
C GLU A 20 2.50 -8.04 -13.38
N GLU A 21 2.02 -8.25 -12.15
CA GLU A 21 1.58 -7.14 -11.29
C GLU A 21 2.77 -6.27 -10.83
N LEU A 22 3.93 -6.86 -10.54
CA LEU A 22 5.15 -6.11 -10.22
C LEU A 22 5.61 -5.26 -11.42
N SER A 23 5.58 -5.80 -12.64
CA SER A 23 5.90 -5.05 -13.85
C SER A 23 4.92 -3.89 -14.04
N ARG A 24 3.62 -4.15 -13.91
CA ARG A 24 2.58 -3.12 -14.01
C ARG A 24 2.78 -1.99 -12.99
N LEU A 25 3.05 -2.32 -11.72
CA LEU A 25 3.28 -1.31 -10.68
C LEU A 25 4.58 -0.52 -10.92
N THR A 26 5.59 -1.15 -11.52
CA THR A 26 6.85 -0.47 -11.90
C THR A 26 6.63 0.48 -13.07
N GLU A 27 5.90 0.05 -14.10
CA GLU A 27 5.54 0.88 -15.26
C GLU A 27 4.69 2.09 -14.88
N LEU A 28 3.80 1.93 -13.89
CA LEU A 28 3.02 3.03 -13.32
C LEU A 28 3.82 3.95 -12.37
N GLY A 29 5.09 3.62 -12.09
CA GLY A 29 5.94 4.40 -11.18
C GLY A 29 5.56 4.29 -9.70
N ILE A 30 4.72 3.31 -9.33
CA ILE A 30 4.28 3.10 -7.94
C ILE A 30 5.39 2.44 -7.11
N ILE A 31 6.16 1.55 -7.73
CA ILE A 31 7.32 0.90 -7.12
C ILE A 31 8.53 1.04 -8.03
N SER A 32 9.72 0.88 -7.46
CA SER A 32 10.97 0.88 -8.21
C SER A 32 11.90 -0.23 -7.71
N LYS A 33 12.79 -0.70 -8.59
CA LYS A 33 13.85 -1.64 -8.21
C LYS A 33 14.96 -0.91 -7.49
N ILE A 34 15.46 -1.53 -6.43
CA ILE A 34 16.60 -1.07 -5.67
C ILE A 34 17.72 -2.11 -5.78
N ASN A 35 18.96 -1.64 -5.94
CA ASN A 35 20.15 -2.49 -5.96
C ASN A 35 21.12 -2.16 -4.82
N GLU A 36 20.77 -1.17 -4.00
CA GLU A 36 21.59 -0.71 -2.87
C GLU A 36 21.18 -1.41 -1.58
N PRO A 37 22.09 -1.57 -0.62
CA PRO A 37 21.75 -2.12 0.69
C PRO A 37 20.71 -1.26 1.41
N THR A 38 19.68 -1.87 1.98
CA THR A 38 18.65 -1.16 2.75
C THR A 38 18.58 -1.62 4.20
N SER A 39 18.18 -0.69 5.07
CA SER A 39 17.96 -0.97 6.49
C SER A 39 16.62 -1.66 6.77
N TRP A 40 15.70 -1.63 5.81
CA TRP A 40 14.37 -2.20 5.91
C TRP A 40 14.10 -3.14 4.73
N VAL A 41 13.60 -4.33 5.03
CA VAL A 41 13.07 -5.27 4.04
C VAL A 41 11.82 -5.89 4.64
N ASN A 42 10.67 -5.45 4.14
CA ASN A 42 9.36 -5.94 4.54
C ASN A 42 8.98 -7.17 3.73
N LYS A 43 8.04 -7.92 4.30
CA LYS A 43 7.36 -9.01 3.61
C LYS A 43 6.24 -8.46 2.76
N ILE A 44 5.93 -9.16 1.67
CA ILE A 44 4.68 -8.97 0.92
C ILE A 44 3.68 -10.08 1.22
N VAL A 45 2.41 -9.72 1.16
CA VAL A 45 1.24 -10.58 1.21
C VAL A 45 0.53 -10.43 -0.13
N ILE A 46 0.16 -11.55 -0.74
CA ILE A 46 -0.57 -11.58 -2.00
C ILE A 46 -2.01 -11.97 -1.69
N VAL A 47 -2.95 -11.12 -2.09
CA VAL A 47 -4.38 -11.34 -1.93
C VAL A 47 -5.01 -11.53 -3.30
N GLU A 48 -5.74 -12.62 -3.49
CA GLU A 48 -6.53 -12.81 -4.70
C GLU A 48 -7.85 -12.02 -4.60
N LYS A 49 -8.12 -11.20 -5.61
CA LYS A 49 -9.40 -10.50 -5.76
C LYS A 49 -10.44 -11.47 -6.33
N GLN A 50 -11.71 -11.15 -6.13
CA GLN A 50 -12.84 -11.95 -6.67
C GLN A 50 -12.81 -12.09 -8.19
N ASN A 51 -12.25 -11.10 -8.90
CA ASN A 51 -12.09 -11.13 -10.35
C ASN A 51 -10.87 -11.94 -10.84
N GLY A 52 -10.15 -12.62 -9.93
CA GLY A 52 -9.00 -13.47 -10.24
C GLY A 52 -7.67 -12.75 -10.42
N SER A 53 -7.64 -11.40 -10.36
CA SER A 53 -6.39 -10.65 -10.27
C SER A 53 -5.85 -10.63 -8.84
N ILE A 54 -4.59 -10.24 -8.67
CA ILE A 54 -3.94 -10.20 -7.36
C ILE A 54 -3.76 -8.77 -6.87
N ARG A 55 -3.63 -8.60 -5.55
CA ARG A 55 -3.17 -7.39 -4.90
C ARG A 55 -1.92 -7.71 -4.11
N ILE A 56 -0.85 -6.96 -4.36
CA ILE A 56 0.38 -7.02 -3.58
C ILE A 56 0.25 -6.03 -2.43
N CYS A 57 0.40 -6.51 -1.21
CA CYS A 57 0.34 -5.71 0.01
C CYS A 57 1.65 -5.88 0.80
N LEU A 58 2.18 -4.80 1.36
CA LEU A 58 3.21 -4.90 2.40
C LEU A 58 2.59 -5.46 3.68
N ASP A 59 3.31 -6.31 4.41
CA ASP A 59 2.96 -6.64 5.80
C ASP A 59 3.42 -5.50 6.70
N PRO A 60 2.50 -4.68 7.24
CA PRO A 60 2.87 -3.42 7.86
C PRO A 60 3.16 -3.56 9.36
N LYS A 61 3.13 -4.76 9.95
CA LYS A 61 3.19 -4.95 11.41
C LYS A 61 4.40 -4.28 12.05
N ASP A 62 5.59 -4.61 11.58
CA ASP A 62 6.84 -4.09 12.12
C ASP A 62 7.01 -2.59 11.82
N LEU A 63 6.61 -2.18 10.61
CA LEU A 63 6.67 -0.78 10.18
C LEU A 63 5.73 0.11 11.01
N ASN A 64 4.49 -0.33 11.25
CA ASN A 64 3.49 0.39 12.03
C ASN A 64 3.85 0.52 13.53
N MET A 65 4.67 -0.39 14.05
CA MET A 65 5.21 -0.28 15.41
C MET A 65 6.36 0.72 15.51
N ALA A 66 7.12 0.90 14.42
CA ALA A 66 8.26 1.80 14.38
C ALA A 66 7.90 3.24 14.00
N ILE A 67 6.85 3.45 13.21
CA ILE A 67 6.40 4.78 12.79
C ILE A 67 5.71 5.49 13.94
N LYS A 68 6.08 6.76 14.16
CA LYS A 68 5.34 7.66 15.05
C LYS A 68 4.02 8.03 14.39
N LYS A 69 2.91 7.60 15.00
CA LYS A 69 1.57 7.91 14.49
C LYS A 69 1.22 9.37 14.76
N GLU A 70 0.77 10.05 13.71
CA GLU A 70 0.09 11.32 13.83
C GLU A 70 -1.37 11.09 14.22
N TYR A 71 -1.90 11.94 15.10
CA TYR A 71 -3.31 11.93 15.45
C TYR A 71 -4.05 12.89 14.53
N PHE A 72 -4.75 12.34 13.56
CA PHE A 72 -5.67 13.09 12.71
C PHE A 72 -7.11 12.70 13.07
N SER A 73 -7.93 13.69 13.43
CA SER A 73 -9.34 13.46 13.74
C SER A 73 -10.17 13.51 12.46
N LEU A 74 -10.73 12.37 12.07
CA LEU A 74 -11.74 12.32 11.02
C LEU A 74 -13.05 12.93 11.52
N PRO A 75 -13.81 13.65 10.65
CA PRO A 75 -15.10 14.19 11.03
C PRO A 75 -16.06 13.07 11.43
N THR A 76 -16.89 13.33 12.44
CA THR A 76 -17.90 12.36 12.88
C THR A 76 -19.12 12.38 11.95
N LEU A 77 -19.95 11.34 12.02
CA LEU A 77 -21.22 11.32 11.28
C LEU A 77 -22.13 12.50 11.64
N ASN A 78 -22.08 12.99 12.88
CA ASN A 78 -22.85 14.15 13.32
C ASN A 78 -22.33 15.44 12.68
N ASP A 79 -21.01 15.61 12.61
CA ASP A 79 -20.39 16.77 11.97
C ASP A 79 -20.77 16.83 10.48
N LEU A 80 -20.64 15.69 9.80
CA LEU A 80 -21.02 15.55 8.40
C LEU A 80 -22.53 15.78 8.18
N SER A 81 -23.39 15.24 9.05
CA SER A 81 -24.85 15.41 8.92
C SER A 81 -25.29 16.86 9.12
N ALA A 82 -24.62 17.61 10.00
CA ALA A 82 -24.89 19.03 10.21
C ALA A 82 -24.48 19.84 8.98
N GLU A 83 -23.31 19.55 8.40
CA GLU A 83 -22.79 20.24 7.21
C GLU A 83 -23.64 19.97 5.97
N LEU A 84 -24.15 18.75 5.83
CA LEU A 84 -24.98 18.33 4.69
C LEU A 84 -26.46 18.73 4.81
N GLY A 85 -26.87 19.31 5.95
CA GLY A 85 -28.25 19.69 6.24
C GLY A 85 -28.86 20.61 5.18
N GLY A 86 -30.06 20.27 4.69
CA GLY A 86 -30.77 21.06 3.67
C GLY A 86 -30.35 20.78 2.23
N SER A 87 -29.34 19.94 1.99
CA SER A 87 -28.98 19.47 0.65
C SER A 87 -30.05 18.53 0.09
N LYS A 88 -30.41 18.71 -1.19
CA LYS A 88 -31.44 17.90 -1.88
C LYS A 88 -30.87 16.87 -2.84
N ILE A 89 -29.61 17.06 -3.26
CA ILE A 89 -28.92 16.23 -4.24
C ILE A 89 -27.54 15.92 -3.67
N PHE A 90 -27.17 14.65 -3.72
CA PHE A 90 -25.87 14.16 -3.29
C PHE A 90 -25.20 13.44 -4.46
N SER A 91 -23.90 13.59 -4.59
CA SER A 91 -23.06 12.80 -5.49
C SER A 91 -21.98 12.10 -4.69
N PHE A 92 -21.68 10.87 -5.07
CA PHE A 92 -20.63 10.06 -4.47
C PHE A 92 -19.52 9.86 -5.49
N LEU A 93 -18.29 10.20 -5.11
CA LEU A 93 -17.11 10.02 -5.94
C LEU A 93 -16.14 9.10 -5.20
N ASP A 94 -15.68 8.06 -5.89
CA ASP A 94 -14.65 7.15 -5.38
C ASP A 94 -13.35 7.37 -6.17
N LEU A 95 -12.27 7.66 -5.46
CA LEU A 95 -10.95 7.82 -6.07
C LEU A 95 -10.25 6.46 -6.15
N LYS A 96 -10.24 5.89 -7.35
CA LYS A 96 -9.57 4.63 -7.61
C LYS A 96 -8.09 4.69 -7.23
N ASP A 97 -7.65 3.69 -6.46
CA ASP A 97 -6.27 3.53 -6.01
C ASP A 97 -5.72 4.78 -5.28
N GLY A 98 -6.56 5.47 -4.51
CA GLY A 98 -6.28 6.77 -3.87
C GLY A 98 -4.89 6.94 -3.23
N PHE A 99 -4.38 5.91 -2.55
CA PHE A 99 -3.04 5.96 -1.93
C PHE A 99 -1.88 6.11 -2.93
N PHE A 100 -2.04 5.64 -4.17
CA PHE A 100 -1.00 5.73 -5.20
C PHE A 100 -0.84 7.14 -5.79
N HIS A 101 -1.81 8.02 -5.56
CA HIS A 101 -1.74 9.41 -6.05
C HIS A 101 -0.85 10.30 -5.18
N ILE A 102 -0.52 9.88 -3.96
CA ILE A 102 0.33 10.64 -3.04
C ILE A 102 1.71 9.96 -2.96
N PRO A 103 2.76 10.56 -3.56
CA PRO A 103 4.09 9.97 -3.52
C PRO A 103 4.69 10.04 -2.11
N LEU A 104 5.42 8.99 -1.73
CA LEU A 104 6.27 9.04 -0.54
C LEU A 104 7.53 9.85 -0.85
N ASP A 105 8.02 10.57 0.16
CA ASP A 105 9.37 11.13 0.07
C ASP A 105 10.42 10.01 0.04
N LYS A 106 11.61 10.33 -0.46
CA LYS A 106 12.68 9.34 -0.68
C LYS A 106 13.05 8.57 0.59
N LYS A 107 13.10 9.26 1.74
CA LYS A 107 13.49 8.61 3.00
C LYS A 107 12.39 7.67 3.50
N SER A 108 11.12 8.06 3.36
CA SER A 108 10.01 7.20 3.75
C SER A 108 9.84 6.00 2.82
N SER A 109 10.13 6.15 1.52
CA SER A 109 10.02 5.04 0.57
C SER A 109 11.02 3.91 0.86
N GLU A 110 12.21 4.23 1.37
CA GLU A 110 13.21 3.25 1.80
C GLU A 110 12.68 2.33 2.92
N TYR A 111 11.83 2.84 3.82
CA TYR A 111 11.17 2.02 4.85
C TYR A 111 10.14 1.05 4.30
N CYS A 112 9.59 1.32 3.11
CA CYS A 112 8.61 0.49 2.42
C CYS A 112 9.25 -0.55 1.49
N THR A 113 10.59 -0.66 1.49
CA THR A 113 11.32 -1.67 0.72
C THR A 113 10.81 -3.07 1.05
N PHE A 114 10.70 -3.93 0.04
CA PHE A 114 10.35 -5.34 0.20
C PHE A 114 11.17 -6.24 -0.72
N SER A 115 11.34 -7.49 -0.30
CA SER A 115 11.95 -8.53 -1.13
C SER A 115 10.87 -9.39 -1.77
N THR A 116 11.08 -9.73 -3.04
CA THR A 116 10.30 -10.72 -3.79
C THR A 116 11.24 -11.76 -4.42
N ILE A 117 10.67 -12.85 -4.94
CA ILE A 117 11.36 -13.88 -5.73
C ILE A 117 12.00 -13.34 -7.00
#